data_AF-A0A7Z9XZK5-F1
#
_entry.id   AF-A0A7Z9XZK5-F1
#
_cell.length_a   1.000
_cell.length_b   1.000
_cell.length_c   1.000
_cell.angle_alpha   90.00
_cell.angle_beta   90.00
_cell.angle_gamma   90.00
#
_symmetry.space_group_name_H-M   'P 1'
#
loop_
_entity.id
_entity.type
_entity.pdbx_description
1 polymer ?
#
loop_
_entity_poly.entity_id
_entity_poly.type
_entity_poly.pdbx_seq_one_letter_code
_entity_poly.pdbx_strand_id
1 'polypeptide(L)'
;MIQLSNPTRSLWALAALVGLTAVTAGIILAFGGPLAALALLMAGAAAYVVLRNIELGFWGVILVISLLPFATLPIDIGITPTFLDLALAAVVGVWALRIVTGRQRAIITSPITVPLLIFILIAVFAFIFGLANGPLTPTLLRKFAELILSISFVIVIVDYASSWERLERLVKVALLAGMAAAIIAIGLWLLPDESANSFLNALARLGYPGGWVIRYVEENPALAERAIGTSVDPNVFGGFLVLLGSLAGPQLVAKRPLFPRW
;
A
#
# COMPACT_ATOMS: atom_id res chain seq x y z
N MET A 1 12.56 -18.20 -42.94
CA MET A 1 13.20 -17.78 -41.67
C MET A 1 12.84 -16.32 -41.44
N ILE A 2 11.73 -16.05 -40.75
CA ILE A 2 11.25 -14.68 -40.47
C ILE A 2 11.94 -14.23 -39.18
N GLN A 3 12.90 -13.32 -39.29
CA GLN A 3 13.46 -12.63 -38.13
C GLN A 3 12.35 -11.79 -37.50
N LEU A 4 11.79 -12.29 -36.39
CA LEU A 4 10.97 -11.48 -35.49
C LEU A 4 11.89 -10.41 -34.90
N SER A 5 11.81 -9.19 -35.46
CA SER A 5 12.44 -8.01 -34.91
C SER A 5 11.97 -7.84 -33.47
N ASN A 6 12.89 -7.99 -32.52
CA ASN A 6 12.63 -7.79 -31.10
C ASN A 6 12.18 -6.32 -30.90
N PRO A 7 10.91 -6.03 -30.53
CA PRO A 7 10.39 -4.67 -30.45
C PRO A 7 11.04 -3.83 -29.33
N THR A 8 11.94 -4.43 -28.54
CA THR A 8 12.62 -3.85 -27.39
C THR A 8 13.84 -2.99 -27.72
N ARG A 9 14.19 -2.77 -29.00
CA ARG A 9 15.40 -2.01 -29.42
C ARG A 9 15.16 -0.84 -30.39
N SER A 10 13.95 -0.30 -30.47
CA SER A 10 13.74 0.96 -31.22
C SER A 10 14.26 2.13 -30.38
N LEU A 11 15.40 2.69 -30.77
CA LEU A 11 16.00 3.89 -30.16
C LEU A 11 14.98 5.05 -30.09
N TRP A 12 14.11 5.15 -31.10
CA TRP A 12 13.06 6.14 -31.21
C TRP A 12 11.91 5.93 -30.22
N ALA A 13 11.52 4.68 -29.96
CA ALA A 13 10.51 4.37 -28.95
C ALA A 13 11.03 4.67 -27.53
N LEU A 14 12.30 4.39 -27.26
CA LEU A 14 12.95 4.75 -26.01
C LEU A 14 13.05 6.27 -25.85
N ALA A 15 13.48 6.97 -26.90
CA ALA A 15 13.58 8.43 -26.91
C ALA A 15 12.21 9.11 -26.73
N ALA A 16 11.16 8.57 -27.35
CA ALA A 16 9.79 9.06 -27.18
C ALA A 16 9.29 8.84 -25.74
N LEU A 17 9.56 7.67 -25.14
CA LEU A 17 9.19 7.38 -23.76
C LEU A 17 9.92 8.30 -22.77
N VAL A 18 11.24 8.47 -22.93
CA VAL A 18 12.06 9.36 -22.10
C VAL A 18 11.65 10.82 -22.31
N GLY A 19 11.38 11.23 -23.54
CA GLY A 19 10.89 12.57 -23.84
C GLY A 19 9.52 12.85 -23.22
N LEU A 20 8.58 11.92 -23.34
CA LEU A 20 7.24 12.06 -22.77
C LEU A 20 7.29 12.14 -21.25
N THR A 21 8.09 11.27 -20.60
CA THR A 21 8.29 11.27 -19.15
C THR A 21 8.99 12.54 -18.66
N ALA A 22 9.99 13.04 -19.39
CA ALA A 22 10.66 14.30 -19.07
C ALA A 22 9.73 15.51 -19.23
N VAL A 23 8.89 15.54 -20.27
CA VAL A 23 7.91 16.62 -20.49
C VAL A 23 6.82 16.59 -19.42
N THR A 24 6.27 15.42 -19.09
CA THR A 24 5.28 15.32 -18.01
C THR A 24 5.88 15.68 -16.65
N ALA A 25 7.08 15.21 -16.33
CA ALA A 25 7.82 15.62 -15.15
C ALA A 25 8.05 17.15 -15.14
N GLY A 26 8.46 17.73 -16.26
CA GLY A 26 8.68 19.17 -16.41
C GLY A 26 7.41 19.99 -16.21
N ILE A 27 6.27 19.55 -16.73
CA ILE A 27 4.96 20.20 -16.53
C ILE A 27 4.56 20.13 -15.05
N ILE A 28 4.71 18.97 -14.40
CA ILE A 28 4.40 18.80 -12.97
C ILE A 28 5.29 19.74 -12.12
N LEU A 29 6.57 19.86 -12.46
CA LEU A 29 7.51 20.74 -11.77
C LEU A 29 7.20 22.22 -11.99
N ALA A 30 6.81 22.60 -13.22
CA ALA A 30 6.54 23.99 -13.58
C ALA A 30 5.26 24.53 -12.91
N PHE A 31 4.22 23.71 -12.76
CA PHE A 31 2.93 24.15 -12.23
C PHE A 31 2.66 23.71 -10.78
N GLY A 32 3.37 22.71 -10.25
CA GLY A 32 3.11 22.14 -8.92
C GLY A 32 3.94 22.70 -7.76
N GLY A 33 4.89 23.60 -8.03
CA GLY A 33 5.75 24.21 -7.02
C GLY A 33 6.73 23.24 -6.34
N PRO A 34 7.44 23.69 -5.28
CA PRO A 34 8.51 22.90 -4.63
C PRO A 34 8.03 21.57 -4.02
N LEU A 35 6.78 21.52 -3.55
CA LEU A 35 6.19 20.33 -2.96
C LEU A 35 5.88 19.25 -4.01
N ALA A 36 5.36 19.63 -5.18
CA ALA A 36 5.16 18.67 -6.27
C ALA A 36 6.49 18.13 -6.79
N ALA A 37 7.54 18.96 -6.81
CA ALA A 37 8.89 18.51 -7.15
C ALA A 37 9.41 17.44 -6.20
N LEU A 38 9.28 17.68 -4.89
CA LEU A 38 9.67 16.71 -3.87
C LEU A 38 8.84 15.42 -3.99
N ALA A 39 7.53 15.53 -4.18
CA ALA A 39 6.65 14.38 -4.34
C ALA A 39 7.02 13.54 -5.57
N LEU A 40 7.33 14.19 -6.70
CA LEU A 40 7.75 13.52 -7.93
C LEU A 40 9.10 12.81 -7.75
N LEU A 41 10.05 13.45 -7.06
CA LEU A 41 11.35 12.83 -6.75
C LEU A 41 11.19 11.62 -5.82
N MET A 42 10.36 11.73 -4.78
CA MET A 42 10.07 10.64 -3.84
C MET A 42 9.37 9.48 -4.54
N ALA A 43 8.37 9.77 -5.39
CA ALA A 43 7.69 8.76 -6.20
C ALA A 43 8.64 8.08 -7.19
N GLY A 44 9.52 8.85 -7.84
CA GLY A 44 10.54 8.33 -8.75
C GLY A 44 11.57 7.46 -8.04
N ALA A 45 12.04 7.87 -6.85
CA ALA A 45 12.95 7.09 -6.03
C ALA A 45 12.30 5.79 -5.54
N ALA A 46 11.05 5.85 -5.06
CA ALA A 46 10.28 4.67 -4.67
C ALA A 46 10.10 3.72 -5.86
N ALA A 47 9.66 4.23 -7.02
CA ALA A 47 9.53 3.44 -8.23
C ALA A 47 10.87 2.80 -8.65
N TYR A 48 11.97 3.54 -8.59
CA TYR A 48 13.31 3.02 -8.88
C TYR A 48 13.71 1.87 -7.94
N VAL A 49 13.46 2.01 -6.63
CA VAL A 49 13.73 0.97 -5.63
C VAL A 49 12.90 -0.28 -5.90
N VAL A 50 11.60 -0.12 -6.17
CA VAL A 50 10.69 -1.25 -6.47
C VAL A 50 11.05 -1.91 -7.82
N LEU A 51 11.45 -1.13 -8.82
CA LEU A 51 11.95 -1.65 -10.10
C LEU A 51 13.17 -2.55 -9.88
N ARG A 52 14.09 -2.14 -8.99
CA ARG A 52 15.30 -2.90 -8.65
C ARG A 52 14.97 -4.19 -7.90
N ASN A 53 14.10 -4.11 -6.89
CA ASN A 53 13.62 -5.28 -6.17
C ASN A 53 12.16 -5.12 -5.75
N ILE A 54 11.27 -5.89 -6.38
CA ILE A 54 9.82 -5.85 -6.09
C ILE A 54 9.51 -6.25 -4.65
N GLU A 55 10.37 -7.07 -4.03
CA GLU A 55 10.28 -7.46 -2.61
C GLU A 55 10.29 -6.26 -1.68
N LEU A 56 11.13 -5.25 -1.96
CA LEU A 56 11.16 -4.01 -1.19
C LEU A 56 9.85 -3.22 -1.31
N GLY A 57 9.18 -3.32 -2.45
CA GLY A 57 7.86 -2.73 -2.64
C GLY A 57 6.80 -3.41 -1.76
N PHE A 58 6.80 -4.74 -1.69
CA PHE A 58 5.93 -5.47 -0.77
C PHE A 58 6.21 -5.13 0.69
N TRP A 59 7.49 -5.02 1.09
CA TRP A 59 7.84 -4.59 2.44
C TRP A 59 7.33 -3.18 2.73
N GLY A 60 7.44 -2.27 1.76
CA GLY A 60 6.86 -0.92 1.84
C GLY A 60 5.35 -0.96 2.08
N VAL A 61 4.60 -1.75 1.30
CA VAL A 61 3.15 -1.92 1.49
C VAL A 61 2.83 -2.44 2.89
N ILE A 62 3.54 -3.49 3.36
CA ILE A 62 3.34 -4.05 4.70
C ILE A 62 3.62 -2.99 5.78
N LEU A 63 4.72 -2.25 5.67
CA LEU A 63 5.10 -1.22 6.63
C LEU A 63 4.09 -0.07 6.66
N VAL A 64 3.57 0.36 5.50
CA VAL A 64 2.54 1.40 5.43
C VAL A 64 1.26 0.92 6.09
N ILE A 65 0.76 -0.29 5.77
CA ILE A 65 -0.46 -0.84 6.40
C ILE A 65 -0.29 -0.99 7.92
N SER A 66 0.90 -1.41 8.36
CA SER A 66 1.14 -1.73 9.77
C SER A 66 1.42 -0.50 10.63
N LEU A 67 2.19 0.46 10.10
CA LEU A 67 2.74 1.57 10.88
C LEU A 67 2.13 2.91 10.51
N LEU A 68 1.69 3.11 9.26
CA LEU A 68 1.17 4.39 8.79
C LEU A 68 -0.13 4.24 7.94
N PRO A 69 -1.16 3.49 8.38
CA PRO A 69 -2.30 3.14 7.53
C PRO A 69 -3.17 4.34 7.11
N PHE A 70 -3.11 5.45 7.86
CA PHE A 70 -3.90 6.66 7.59
C PHE A 70 -3.06 7.81 7.03
N ALA A 71 -1.79 7.56 6.67
CA ALA A 71 -0.93 8.60 6.08
C ALA A 71 -1.41 8.97 4.68
N THR A 72 -1.45 10.27 4.41
CA THR A 72 -1.76 10.83 3.09
C THR A 72 -0.71 11.85 2.68
N LEU A 73 -0.58 12.12 1.38
CA LEU A 73 0.25 13.22 0.94
C LEU A 73 -0.39 14.55 1.35
N PRO A 74 0.35 15.46 2.01
CA PRO A 74 -0.14 16.77 2.42
C PRO A 74 -0.17 17.76 1.23
N ILE A 75 -0.69 17.30 0.09
CA ILE A 75 -0.79 18.06 -1.15
C ILE A 75 -2.19 17.82 -1.70
N ASP A 76 -2.97 18.89 -1.84
CA ASP A 76 -4.31 18.85 -2.38
C ASP A 76 -4.31 19.31 -3.85
N ILE A 77 -4.33 18.34 -4.78
CA ILE A 77 -4.44 18.58 -6.23
C ILE A 77 -5.88 18.27 -6.70
N GLY A 78 -6.87 18.43 -5.82
CA GLY A 78 -8.24 17.95 -6.00
C GLY A 78 -8.44 16.47 -5.63
N ILE A 79 -7.34 15.75 -5.37
CA ILE A 79 -7.26 14.40 -4.85
C ILE A 79 -6.08 14.33 -3.88
N THR A 80 -6.32 13.79 -2.67
CA THR A 80 -5.29 13.47 -1.67
C THR A 80 -4.97 11.97 -1.68
N PRO A 81 -3.92 11.50 -2.37
CA PRO A 81 -3.57 10.07 -2.38
C PRO A 81 -3.01 9.63 -1.02
N THR A 82 -3.35 8.42 -0.60
CA THR A 82 -2.79 7.82 0.61
C THR A 82 -1.40 7.25 0.33
N PHE A 83 -0.59 7.08 1.37
CA PHE A 83 0.71 6.39 1.24
C PHE A 83 0.51 4.94 0.77
N LEU A 84 -0.61 4.32 1.16
CA LEU A 84 -0.97 2.98 0.74
C LEU A 84 -1.26 2.92 -0.76
N ASP A 85 -2.01 3.89 -1.29
CA ASP A 85 -2.31 3.96 -2.72
C ASP A 85 -1.04 4.06 -3.55
N LEU A 86 -0.09 4.91 -3.10
CA LEU A 86 1.19 5.08 -3.77
C LEU A 86 2.04 3.80 -3.72
N ALA A 87 2.10 3.14 -2.57
CA ALA A 87 2.84 1.89 -2.41
C ALA A 87 2.24 0.77 -3.28
N LEU A 88 0.92 0.62 -3.27
CA LEU A 88 0.20 -0.35 -4.10
C LEU A 88 0.39 -0.04 -5.59
N ALA A 89 0.20 1.21 -6.01
CA ALA A 89 0.36 1.63 -7.40
C ALA A 89 1.79 1.40 -7.88
N ALA A 90 2.80 1.65 -7.04
CA ALA A 90 4.19 1.38 -7.37
C ALA A 90 4.44 -0.12 -7.60
N VAL A 91 3.97 -0.99 -6.70
CA VAL A 91 4.18 -2.44 -6.83
C VAL A 91 3.41 -3.01 -8.01
N VAL A 92 2.11 -2.71 -8.13
CA VAL A 92 1.26 -3.17 -9.23
C VAL A 92 1.77 -2.63 -10.57
N GLY A 93 2.16 -1.36 -10.64
CA GLY A 93 2.71 -0.74 -11.83
C GLY A 93 4.03 -1.39 -12.27
N VAL A 94 4.95 -1.63 -11.33
CA VAL A 94 6.22 -2.31 -11.63
C VAL A 94 5.99 -3.75 -12.08
N TRP A 95 5.06 -4.47 -11.44
CA TRP A 95 4.68 -5.81 -11.84
C TRP A 95 4.11 -5.84 -13.26
N ALA A 96 3.17 -4.94 -13.57
CA ALA A 96 2.61 -4.80 -14.92
C ALA A 96 3.68 -4.45 -15.96
N LEU A 97 4.61 -3.54 -15.63
CA LEU A 97 5.73 -3.19 -16.51
C LEU A 97 6.67 -4.39 -16.76
N ARG A 98 6.92 -5.24 -15.75
CA ARG A 98 7.73 -6.46 -15.92
C ARG A 98 7.08 -7.46 -16.87
N ILE A 99 5.76 -7.54 -16.89
CA ILE A 99 4.99 -8.35 -17.85
C ILE A 99 5.09 -7.75 -19.25
N VAL A 100 4.78 -6.46 -19.40
CA VAL A 100 4.78 -5.78 -20.71
C VAL A 100 6.17 -5.77 -21.34
N THR A 101 7.23 -5.60 -20.54
CA THR A 101 8.62 -5.64 -21.03
C THR A 101 9.12 -7.06 -21.35
N GLY A 102 8.31 -8.09 -21.13
CA GLY A 102 8.66 -9.49 -21.36
C GLY A 102 9.76 -10.02 -20.44
N ARG A 103 10.11 -9.26 -19.38
CA ARG A 103 11.03 -9.70 -18.31
C ARG A 103 10.39 -10.80 -17.47
N GLN A 104 9.06 -10.85 -17.44
CA GLN A 104 8.28 -11.92 -16.81
C GLN A 104 7.33 -12.51 -17.87
N ARG A 105 7.56 -13.77 -18.24
CA ARG A 105 6.81 -14.45 -19.32
C ARG A 105 5.73 -15.42 -18.84
N ALA A 106 5.81 -15.85 -17.59
CA ALA A 106 4.81 -16.71 -16.96
C ALA A 106 4.24 -15.99 -15.74
N ILE A 107 2.91 -15.86 -15.71
CA ILE A 107 2.17 -15.43 -14.53
C ILE A 107 1.67 -16.69 -13.86
N ILE A 108 2.02 -16.87 -12.59
CA ILE A 108 1.55 -18.03 -11.82
C ILE A 108 0.16 -17.68 -11.31
N THR A 109 -0.84 -18.35 -11.87
CA THR A 109 -2.25 -18.18 -11.48
C THR A 109 -2.64 -19.18 -10.40
N SER A 110 -3.53 -18.78 -9.50
CA SER A 110 -4.15 -19.66 -8.50
C SER A 110 -5.64 -19.80 -8.82
N PRO A 111 -6.33 -20.87 -8.35
CA PRO A 111 -7.79 -20.99 -8.51
C PRO A 111 -8.57 -19.75 -8.04
N ILE A 112 -8.03 -19.01 -7.06
CA ILE A 112 -8.65 -17.77 -6.55
C ILE A 112 -8.63 -16.62 -7.56
N THR A 113 -7.74 -16.66 -8.56
CA THR A 113 -7.61 -15.61 -9.57
C THR A 113 -8.90 -15.51 -10.42
N VAL A 114 -9.58 -16.62 -10.70
CA VAL A 114 -10.80 -16.61 -11.52
C VAL A 114 -11.98 -15.92 -10.80
N PRO A 115 -12.37 -16.31 -9.57
CA PRO A 115 -13.40 -15.58 -8.81
C PRO A 115 -13.06 -14.10 -8.63
N LEU A 116 -11.79 -13.77 -8.43
CA LEU A 116 -11.34 -12.40 -8.26
C LEU A 116 -11.53 -11.57 -9.53
N LEU A 117 -11.18 -12.12 -10.70
CA LEU A 117 -11.41 -11.44 -11.98
C LEU A 117 -12.90 -11.27 -12.28
N ILE A 118 -13.72 -12.27 -11.95
CA ILE A 118 -15.18 -12.16 -12.05
C ILE A 118 -15.69 -11.05 -11.12
N PHE A 119 -15.19 -10.98 -9.89
CA PHE A 119 -15.56 -9.93 -8.94
C PHE A 119 -15.16 -8.54 -9.44
N ILE A 120 -13.95 -8.37 -9.97
CA ILE A 120 -13.48 -7.11 -10.59
C ILE A 120 -14.41 -6.74 -11.75
N LEU A 121 -14.74 -7.70 -12.62
CA LEU A 121 -15.62 -7.46 -13.77
C LEU A 121 -17.02 -7.00 -13.30
N ILE A 122 -17.61 -7.70 -12.32
CA ILE A 122 -18.89 -7.33 -11.72
C ILE A 122 -18.82 -5.94 -11.09
N ALA A 123 -17.75 -5.63 -10.35
CA ALA A 123 -17.55 -4.32 -9.72
C ALA A 123 -17.48 -3.18 -10.75
N VAL A 124 -16.78 -3.40 -11.88
CA VAL A 124 -16.70 -2.45 -12.99
C VAL A 124 -18.07 -2.25 -13.64
N PHE A 125 -18.81 -3.32 -13.94
CA PHE A 125 -20.17 -3.19 -14.47
C PHE A 125 -21.09 -2.47 -13.48
N ALA A 126 -21.09 -2.87 -12.21
CA ALA A 126 -21.89 -2.25 -11.16
C ALA A 126 -21.58 -0.75 -11.02
N PHE A 127 -20.31 -0.37 -11.11
CA PHE A 127 -19.90 1.04 -11.10
C PHE A 127 -20.45 1.79 -12.32
N ILE A 128 -20.24 1.27 -13.54
CA ILE A 128 -20.70 1.90 -14.79
C ILE A 128 -22.23 2.06 -14.80
N PHE A 129 -22.99 1.00 -14.48
CA PHE A 129 -24.45 1.07 -14.39
C PHE A 129 -24.91 1.96 -13.23
N GLY A 130 -24.13 2.04 -12.15
CA GLY A 130 -24.38 2.93 -11.02
C GLY A 130 -24.28 4.42 -11.37
N LEU A 131 -23.48 4.80 -12.36
CA LEU A 131 -23.34 6.21 -12.80
C LEU A 131 -24.65 6.81 -13.33
N ALA A 132 -25.61 5.99 -13.75
CA ALA A 132 -26.94 6.48 -14.11
C ALA A 132 -27.73 7.02 -12.90
N ASN A 133 -27.34 6.64 -11.68
CA ASN A 133 -28.07 6.94 -10.44
C ASN A 133 -27.37 8.00 -9.57
N GLY A 134 -26.23 8.56 -10.00
CA GLY A 134 -25.51 9.56 -9.22
C GLY A 134 -24.37 10.24 -10.00
N PRO A 135 -23.95 11.45 -9.60
CA PRO A 135 -22.92 12.20 -10.30
C PRO A 135 -21.53 11.55 -10.15
N LEU A 136 -20.77 11.51 -11.25
CA LEU A 136 -19.37 11.10 -11.24
C LEU A 136 -18.52 12.22 -10.62
N THR A 137 -18.15 12.04 -9.35
CA THR A 137 -17.24 12.95 -8.65
C THR A 137 -15.80 12.42 -8.66
N PRO A 138 -14.77 13.30 -8.60
CA PRO A 138 -13.37 12.88 -8.51
C PRO A 138 -13.11 11.95 -7.31
N THR A 139 -13.76 12.21 -6.17
CA THR A 139 -13.66 11.38 -4.96
C THR A 139 -14.22 9.98 -5.19
N LEU A 140 -15.37 9.86 -5.85
CA LEU A 140 -16.01 8.59 -6.16
C LEU A 140 -15.15 7.77 -7.14
N LEU A 141 -14.62 8.40 -8.18
CA LEU A 141 -13.69 7.77 -9.12
C LEU A 141 -12.42 7.29 -8.41
N ARG A 142 -11.85 8.11 -7.53
CA ARG A 142 -10.67 7.75 -6.73
C ARG A 142 -10.96 6.54 -5.86
N LYS A 143 -12.02 6.57 -5.04
CA LYS A 143 -12.35 5.44 -4.14
C LYS A 143 -12.62 4.16 -4.91
N PHE A 144 -13.24 4.26 -6.08
CA PHE A 144 -13.39 3.10 -6.95
C PHE A 144 -12.05 2.59 -7.50
N ALA A 145 -11.16 3.49 -7.94
CA ALA A 145 -9.82 3.10 -8.38
C ALA A 145 -8.98 2.47 -7.25
N GLU A 146 -9.04 3.01 -6.03
CA GLU A 146 -8.40 2.45 -4.83
C GLU A 146 -8.90 1.01 -4.57
N LEU A 147 -10.21 0.78 -4.70
CA LEU A 147 -10.82 -0.54 -4.56
C LEU A 147 -10.28 -1.52 -5.62
N ILE A 148 -10.32 -1.13 -6.89
CA ILE A 148 -9.83 -1.97 -8.00
C ILE A 148 -8.33 -2.27 -7.83
N LEU A 149 -7.54 -1.27 -7.45
CA LEU A 149 -6.10 -1.42 -7.19
C LEU A 149 -5.85 -2.41 -6.04
N SER A 150 -6.59 -2.28 -4.94
CA SER A 150 -6.47 -3.15 -3.76
C SER A 150 -6.84 -4.60 -4.07
N ILE A 151 -7.94 -4.82 -4.80
CA ILE A 151 -8.37 -6.16 -5.21
C ILE A 151 -7.36 -6.76 -6.20
N SER A 152 -6.91 -5.99 -7.19
CA SER A 152 -5.94 -6.43 -8.19
C SER A 152 -4.59 -6.80 -7.56
N PHE A 153 -4.21 -6.14 -6.46
CA PHE A 153 -2.99 -6.44 -5.73
C PHE A 153 -2.94 -7.89 -5.21
N VAL A 154 -4.09 -8.52 -4.96
CA VAL A 154 -4.15 -9.95 -4.59
C VAL A 154 -3.55 -10.84 -5.70
N ILE A 155 -3.78 -10.52 -6.98
CA ILE A 155 -3.18 -11.25 -8.11
C ILE A 155 -1.66 -11.12 -8.07
N VAL A 156 -1.16 -9.92 -7.75
CA VAL A 156 0.27 -9.62 -7.66
C VAL A 156 0.90 -10.37 -6.48
N ILE A 157 0.20 -10.46 -5.33
CA ILE A 157 0.64 -11.26 -4.19
C ILE A 157 0.72 -12.75 -4.57
N VAL A 158 -0.31 -13.30 -5.22
CA VAL A 158 -0.34 -14.72 -5.62
C VAL A 158 0.83 -15.07 -6.53
N ASP A 159 1.09 -14.24 -7.53
CA ASP A 159 2.19 -14.43 -8.46
C ASP A 159 3.55 -14.33 -7.76
N TYR A 160 3.72 -13.32 -6.88
CA TYR A 160 4.97 -13.11 -6.15
C TYR A 160 5.25 -14.21 -5.12
N ALA A 161 4.24 -14.59 -4.32
CA ALA A 161 4.31 -15.57 -3.23
C ALA A 161 4.25 -17.03 -3.71
N SER A 162 4.56 -17.27 -5.00
CA SER A 162 4.64 -18.59 -5.63
C SER A 162 5.80 -19.47 -5.16
N SER A 163 6.74 -18.93 -4.37
CA SER A 163 7.85 -19.67 -3.77
C SER A 163 7.80 -19.57 -2.26
N TRP A 164 8.17 -20.66 -1.58
CA TRP A 164 8.15 -20.73 -0.13
C TRP A 164 9.06 -19.67 0.50
N GLU A 165 10.24 -19.44 -0.07
CA GLU A 165 11.19 -18.45 0.46
C GLU A 165 10.64 -17.03 0.41
N ARG A 166 9.92 -16.68 -0.65
CA ARG A 166 9.29 -15.34 -0.77
C ARG A 166 8.12 -15.20 0.19
N LEU A 167 7.27 -16.24 0.29
CA LEU A 167 6.16 -16.25 1.23
C LEU A 167 6.67 -16.13 2.68
N GLU A 168 7.67 -16.92 3.04
CA GLU A 168 8.31 -16.89 4.36
C GLU A 168 8.81 -15.49 4.71
N ARG A 169 9.52 -14.81 3.79
CA ARG A 169 10.00 -13.44 4.02
C ARG A 169 8.86 -12.43 4.16
N LEU A 170 7.79 -12.53 3.37
CA LEU A 170 6.62 -11.65 3.52
C LEU A 170 5.97 -11.82 4.89
N VAL A 171 5.77 -13.07 5.33
CA VAL A 171 5.18 -13.33 6.65
C VAL A 171 6.10 -12.84 7.76
N LYS A 172 7.42 -13.03 7.64
CA LYS A 172 8.40 -12.48 8.59
C LYS A 172 8.29 -10.97 8.71
N VAL A 173 8.25 -10.26 7.58
CA VAL A 173 8.14 -8.80 7.58
C VAL A 173 6.79 -8.36 8.15
N ALA A 174 5.70 -9.04 7.83
CA ALA A 174 4.38 -8.77 8.42
C ALA A 174 4.38 -8.96 9.94
N LEU A 175 4.97 -10.04 10.44
CA LEU A 175 5.10 -10.29 11.88
C LEU A 175 5.97 -9.25 12.58
N LEU A 176 7.10 -8.86 11.97
CA LEU A 176 7.98 -7.82 12.53
C LEU A 176 7.34 -6.44 12.51
N ALA A 177 6.62 -6.08 11.44
CA ALA A 177 5.88 -4.83 11.35
C ALA A 177 4.71 -4.79 12.34
N GLY A 178 4.04 -5.93 12.53
CA GLY A 178 3.04 -6.13 13.55
C GLY A 178 3.54 -5.96 14.97
N MET A 179 4.69 -6.57 15.27
CA MET A 179 5.39 -6.40 16.54
C MET A 179 5.77 -4.93 16.76
N ALA A 180 6.30 -4.25 15.75
CA ALA A 180 6.62 -2.83 15.84
C ALA A 180 5.36 -1.98 16.11
N ALA A 181 4.25 -2.26 15.43
CA ALA A 181 2.98 -1.58 15.67
C ALA A 181 2.45 -1.80 17.10
N ALA A 182 2.56 -3.02 17.62
CA ALA A 182 2.20 -3.35 19.00
C ALA A 182 3.10 -2.64 20.02
N ILE A 183 4.41 -2.58 19.78
CA ILE A 183 5.36 -1.83 20.63
C ILE A 183 5.01 -0.34 20.65
N ILE A 184 4.69 0.25 19.49
CA ILE A 184 4.26 1.65 19.41
C ILE A 184 2.98 1.87 20.23
N ALA A 185 1.99 0.99 20.09
CA ALA A 185 0.74 1.10 20.85
C ALA A 185 0.96 0.98 22.36
N ILE A 186 1.76 0.01 22.81
CA ILE A 186 2.14 -0.13 24.22
C ILE A 186 2.90 1.11 24.70
N GLY A 187 3.83 1.62 23.89
CA GLY A 187 4.58 2.84 24.21
C GLY A 187 3.68 4.06 24.36
N LEU A 188 2.67 4.21 23.50
CA LEU A 188 1.68 5.28 23.61
C LEU A 188 0.80 5.13 24.86
N TRP A 189 0.35 3.91 25.16
CA TRP A 189 -0.44 3.61 26.35
C TRP A 189 0.31 3.84 27.67
N LEU A 190 1.65 3.71 27.67
CA LEU A 190 2.49 4.00 28.84
C LEU A 190 2.75 5.49 29.05
N LEU A 191 2.54 6.33 28.03
CA LEU A 191 2.76 7.77 28.10
C LEU A 191 1.53 8.49 28.69
N PRO A 192 1.70 9.67 29.31
CA PRO A 192 0.57 10.52 29.65
C PRO A 192 -0.21 10.93 28.39
N ASP A 193 -1.54 11.01 28.49
CA ASP A 193 -2.44 11.30 27.37
C ASP A 193 -2.02 12.52 26.54
N GLU A 194 -1.61 13.61 27.19
CA GLU A 194 -1.19 14.83 26.47
C GLU A 194 0.06 14.59 25.61
N SER A 195 1.00 13.78 26.09
CA SER A 195 2.23 13.44 25.37
C SER A 195 1.93 12.48 24.22
N ALA A 196 1.11 11.45 24.47
CA ALA A 196 0.66 10.52 23.45
C ALA A 196 -0.13 11.24 22.34
N ASN A 197 -1.07 12.12 22.71
CA ASN A 197 -1.85 12.91 21.77
C ASN A 197 -0.99 13.92 21.01
N SER A 198 0.02 14.53 21.64
CA SER A 198 0.97 15.42 20.95
C SER A 198 1.81 14.66 19.92
N PHE A 199 2.25 13.46 20.25
CA PHE A 199 2.97 12.59 19.32
C PHE A 199 2.10 12.20 18.11
N LEU A 200 0.85 11.77 18.35
CA LEU A 200 -0.08 11.44 17.28
C LEU A 200 -0.44 12.67 16.42
N ASN A 201 -0.60 13.84 17.03
CA ASN A 201 -0.82 15.09 16.30
C ASN A 201 0.37 15.52 15.46
N ALA A 202 1.61 15.12 15.80
CA ALA A 202 2.75 15.37 14.93
C ALA A 202 2.59 14.68 13.56
N LEU A 203 1.87 13.55 13.51
CA LEU A 203 1.56 12.85 12.27
C LEU A 203 0.56 13.61 11.40
N ALA A 204 -0.19 14.59 11.92
CA ALA A 204 -1.12 15.39 11.13
C ALA A 204 -0.42 16.11 9.95
N ARG A 205 0.91 16.32 10.04
CA ARG A 205 1.75 16.81 8.93
C ARG A 205 1.79 15.85 7.72
N LEU A 206 1.54 14.57 7.96
CA LEU A 206 1.38 13.50 6.97
C LEU A 206 -0.11 13.22 6.70
N GLY A 207 -0.99 14.20 6.93
CA GLY A 207 -2.42 14.11 6.66
C GLY A 207 -3.18 13.09 7.52
N TYR A 208 -2.63 12.74 8.68
CA TYR A 208 -3.33 11.95 9.69
C TYR A 208 -4.49 12.73 10.35
N PRO A 209 -5.50 12.04 10.91
CA PRO A 209 -6.50 12.68 11.76
C PRO A 209 -5.83 13.39 12.94
N GLY A 210 -6.05 14.71 13.04
CA GLY A 210 -5.56 15.53 14.16
C GLY A 210 -6.64 15.84 15.20
N GLY A 211 -6.24 16.56 16.25
CA GLY A 211 -7.12 16.96 17.36
C GLY A 211 -6.95 16.07 18.58
N TRP A 212 -8.06 15.65 19.18
CA TRP A 212 -8.04 14.64 20.25
C TRP A 212 -8.26 13.26 19.63
N VAL A 213 -7.16 12.51 19.51
CA VAL A 213 -7.12 11.26 18.72
C VAL A 213 -7.29 10.02 19.62
N ILE A 214 -7.04 10.18 20.92
CA ILE A 214 -7.20 9.14 21.94
C ILE A 214 -8.67 8.74 22.05
N ARG A 215 -8.92 7.42 22.09
CA ARG A 215 -10.27 6.85 22.09
C ARG A 215 -10.55 6.14 23.40
N TYR A 216 -11.67 6.47 24.01
CA TYR A 216 -12.16 5.81 25.22
C TYR A 216 -13.34 4.89 24.91
N VAL A 217 -13.56 3.89 25.76
CA VAL A 217 -14.80 3.11 25.73
C VAL A 217 -15.98 4.06 25.95
N GLU A 218 -17.00 3.96 25.09
CA GLU A 218 -18.18 4.84 25.10
C GLU A 218 -17.85 6.35 25.02
N GLU A 219 -16.66 6.71 24.50
CA GLU A 219 -16.16 8.10 24.48
C GLU A 219 -16.10 8.77 25.86
N ASN A 220 -16.06 7.95 26.93
CA ASN A 220 -16.05 8.41 28.30
C ASN A 220 -14.64 8.29 28.91
N PRO A 221 -13.96 9.41 29.26
CA PRO A 221 -12.63 9.39 29.87
C PRO A 221 -12.56 8.70 31.25
N ALA A 222 -13.70 8.47 31.90
CA ALA A 222 -13.75 7.68 33.14
C ALA A 222 -13.65 6.16 32.89
N LEU A 223 -13.78 5.72 31.65
CA LEU A 223 -13.64 4.32 31.24
C LEU A 223 -12.26 4.06 30.64
N ALA A 224 -11.92 2.79 30.46
CA ALA A 224 -10.62 2.38 29.91
C ALA A 224 -10.38 2.97 28.50
N GLU A 225 -9.13 3.35 28.25
CA GLU A 225 -8.65 3.71 26.92
C GLU A 225 -8.75 2.49 25.98
N ARG A 226 -9.18 2.72 24.75
CA ARG A 226 -9.20 1.71 23.69
C ARG A 226 -7.82 1.62 23.08
N ALA A 227 -7.34 0.40 22.87
CA ALA A 227 -6.03 0.17 22.27
C ALA A 227 -5.93 0.82 20.88
N ILE A 228 -5.11 1.86 20.78
CA ILE A 228 -4.74 2.53 19.54
C ILE A 228 -3.22 2.56 19.40
N GLY A 229 -2.76 2.71 18.17
CA GLY A 229 -1.36 3.00 17.87
C GLY A 229 -1.29 4.19 16.93
N THR A 230 -0.39 4.10 15.96
CA THR A 230 -0.50 4.91 14.72
C THR A 230 -1.72 4.52 13.87
N SER A 231 -2.44 3.45 14.24
CA SER A 231 -3.79 3.21 13.76
C SER A 231 -4.78 3.84 14.73
N VAL A 232 -5.27 5.02 14.38
CA VAL A 232 -6.19 5.86 15.18
C VAL A 232 -7.53 5.17 15.47
N ASP A 233 -7.95 4.26 14.59
CA ASP A 233 -9.15 3.46 14.78
C ASP A 233 -8.82 2.18 15.59
N PRO A 234 -9.42 1.99 16.79
CA PRO A 234 -9.16 0.82 17.62
C PRO A 234 -9.64 -0.51 17.00
N ASN A 235 -10.69 -0.49 16.17
CA ASN A 235 -11.22 -1.69 15.53
C ASN A 235 -10.30 -2.14 14.39
N VAL A 236 -9.79 -1.19 13.59
CA VAL A 236 -8.80 -1.47 12.54
C VAL A 236 -7.53 -2.02 13.17
N PHE A 237 -7.05 -1.38 14.24
CA PHE A 237 -5.85 -1.81 14.95
C PHE A 237 -6.02 -3.20 15.59
N GLY A 238 -7.12 -3.41 16.32
CA GLY A 238 -7.43 -4.69 16.94
C GLY A 238 -7.58 -5.81 15.91
N GLY A 239 -8.27 -5.56 14.80
CA GLY A 239 -8.40 -6.52 13.70
C GLY A 239 -7.04 -6.89 13.10
N PHE A 240 -6.17 -5.90 12.86
CA PHE A 240 -4.81 -6.12 12.38
C PHE A 240 -3.98 -6.99 13.35
N LEU A 241 -4.02 -6.70 14.66
CA LEU A 241 -3.31 -7.49 15.66
C LEU A 241 -3.88 -8.92 15.80
N VAL A 242 -5.19 -9.11 15.66
CA VAL A 242 -5.79 -10.46 15.66
C VAL A 242 -5.30 -11.28 14.47
N LEU A 243 -5.26 -10.68 13.27
CA LEU A 243 -4.74 -11.35 12.07
C LEU A 243 -3.28 -11.76 12.24
N LEU A 244 -2.43 -10.84 12.72
CA LEU A 244 -1.03 -11.16 12.99
C LEU A 244 -0.83 -12.14 14.14
N GLY A 245 -1.64 -12.04 15.19
CA GLY A 245 -1.65 -12.98 16.30
C GLY A 245 -2.00 -14.39 15.84
N SER A 246 -2.97 -14.52 14.92
CA SER A 246 -3.32 -15.80 14.31
C SER A 246 -2.20 -16.40 13.45
N LEU A 247 -1.36 -15.55 12.83
CA LEU A 247 -0.17 -15.98 12.10
C LEU A 247 0.97 -16.36 13.05
N ALA A 248 1.13 -15.62 14.15
CA ALA A 248 2.20 -15.81 15.13
C ALA A 248 1.96 -17.03 16.04
N GLY A 249 0.71 -17.28 16.45
CA GLY A 249 0.34 -18.35 17.39
C GLY A 249 0.86 -19.72 16.97
N PRO A 250 0.57 -20.21 15.75
CA PRO A 250 1.10 -21.47 15.24
C PRO A 250 2.63 -21.53 15.22
N GLN A 251 3.33 -20.39 15.06
CA GLN A 251 4.79 -20.34 15.04
C GLN A 251 5.42 -20.67 16.39
N LEU A 252 4.68 -20.62 17.49
CA LEU A 252 5.16 -21.01 18.83
C LEU A 252 5.23 -22.53 19.03
N VAL A 253 4.46 -23.28 18.25
CA VAL A 253 4.36 -24.75 18.36
C VAL A 253 4.83 -25.47 17.09
N ALA A 254 5.01 -24.76 15.97
CA ALA A 254 5.45 -25.33 14.70
C ALA A 254 6.80 -26.06 14.82
N LYS A 255 6.91 -27.22 14.15
CA LYS A 255 8.17 -28.00 14.06
C LYS A 255 9.27 -27.28 13.27
N ARG A 256 8.88 -26.45 12.30
CA ARG A 256 9.76 -25.61 11.49
C ARG A 256 9.26 -24.17 11.58
N PRO A 257 9.59 -23.44 12.66
CA PRO A 257 9.16 -22.07 12.83
C PRO A 257 9.85 -21.15 11.82
N LEU A 258 9.19 -20.05 11.45
CA LEU A 258 9.78 -19.04 10.55
C LEU A 258 11.05 -18.44 11.15
N PHE A 259 11.05 -18.14 12.45
CA PHE A 259 12.21 -17.66 13.18
C PHE A 259 12.90 -18.83 13.90
N PRO A 260 14.22 -19.01 13.74
CA PRO A 260 14.96 -20.07 14.43
C PRO A 260 14.77 -19.94 15.95
N ARG A 261 14.44 -21.05 16.60
CA ARG A 261 14.53 -21.16 18.06
C ARG A 261 15.97 -21.56 18.39
N TRP A 262 16.50 -20.97 19.46
CA TRP A 262 17.88 -21.18 19.90
C TRP A 262 18.13 -22.65 20.22
#